data_AF-A0A7S0WLV2-F1
#
_entry.id   AF-A0A7S0WLV2-F1
#
_cell.length_a   1.000
_cell.length_b   1.000
_cell.length_c   1.000
_cell.angle_alpha   90.00
_cell.angle_beta   90.00
_cell.angle_gamma   90.00
#
_symmetry.space_group_name_H-M   'P 1'
#
loop_
_entity.id
_entity.type
_entity.pdbx_description
1 polymer ?
#
loop_
_entity_poly.entity_id
_entity_poly.type
_entity_poly.pdbx_seq_one_letter_code
_entity_poly.pdbx_strand_id
1 'polypeptide(L)'
;GMPGQMGMGQPAAPAQQFPPFAAFQRPAGLTVSFACSKPVPGNPAVTMVTATCTNAGPLPIADLVLQAAVPTVMQLKLLPASGTALAPHGQSQISQQIQVSNSMHGQKPLVMRLKIAYKVNGVAHAEEATVNTFPPGV
;
A
#
# COMPACT_ATOMS: atom_id res chain seq x y z
N GLY A 1 -19.83 38.37 25.57
CA GLY A 1 -19.29 37.25 26.35
C GLY A 1 -19.07 36.06 25.43
N MET A 2 -17.81 35.60 25.42
CA MET A 2 -17.20 34.30 25.03
C MET A 2 -17.67 33.44 23.82
N PRO A 3 -16.72 32.73 23.16
CA PRO A 3 -16.79 32.28 21.77
C PRO A 3 -17.09 30.78 21.59
N GLY A 4 -17.66 30.42 20.43
CA GLY A 4 -17.83 29.03 19.99
C GLY A 4 -16.51 28.43 19.48
N GLN A 5 -16.00 27.41 20.17
CA GLN A 5 -14.86 26.61 19.75
C GLN A 5 -15.26 25.71 18.57
N MET A 6 -14.59 25.87 17.44
CA MET A 6 -14.62 24.91 16.32
C MET A 6 -13.94 23.61 16.76
N GLY A 7 -14.59 22.48 16.48
CA GLY A 7 -14.16 21.15 16.87
C GLY A 7 -12.73 20.83 16.42
N MET A 8 -11.89 20.51 17.39
CA MET A 8 -10.62 19.83 17.12
C MET A 8 -10.94 18.47 16.47
N GLY A 9 -10.32 18.18 15.33
CA GLY A 9 -10.34 16.85 14.74
C GLY A 9 -9.90 15.84 15.81
N GLN A 10 -10.74 14.84 16.06
CA GLN A 10 -10.43 13.78 17.03
C GLN A 10 -9.08 13.15 16.66
N PRO A 11 -8.16 12.94 17.63
CA PRO A 11 -7.02 12.08 17.41
C PRO A 11 -7.56 10.68 17.17
N ALA A 12 -7.40 10.16 15.94
CA ALA A 12 -7.65 8.75 15.69
C ALA A 12 -6.80 7.95 16.70
N ALA A 13 -7.43 7.08 17.49
CA ALA A 13 -6.73 6.17 18.40
C ALA A 13 -5.55 5.52 17.66
N PRO A 14 -4.40 5.27 18.32
CA PRO A 14 -3.24 4.73 17.64
C PRO A 14 -3.61 3.38 17.02
N ALA A 15 -3.74 3.38 15.70
CA ALA A 15 -3.94 2.18 14.91
C ALA A 15 -2.81 1.20 15.25
N GLN A 16 -3.12 -0.09 15.40
CA GLN A 16 -2.06 -1.10 15.56
C GLN A 16 -1.23 -1.09 14.28
N GLN A 17 0.06 -0.75 14.38
CA GLN A 17 0.97 -0.66 13.24
C GLN A 17 1.88 -1.87 13.17
N PHE A 18 2.22 -2.28 11.95
CA PHE A 18 3.16 -3.36 11.69
C PHE A 18 4.39 -2.82 10.94
N PRO A 19 5.57 -3.41 11.15
CA PRO A 19 6.78 -2.98 10.46
C PRO A 19 6.61 -3.11 8.94
N PRO A 20 7.14 -2.17 8.15
CA PRO A 20 7.08 -2.24 6.71
C PRO A 20 7.94 -3.40 6.19
N PHE A 21 7.51 -4.01 5.09
CA PHE A 21 8.25 -5.08 4.42
C PHE A 21 8.24 -4.89 2.91
N ALA A 22 9.21 -5.45 2.20
CA ALA A 22 9.26 -5.39 0.74
C ALA A 22 8.23 -6.37 0.15
N ALA A 23 7.21 -5.82 -0.52
CA ALA A 23 6.20 -6.59 -1.24
C ALA A 23 6.67 -6.97 -2.65
N PHE A 24 7.44 -6.10 -3.28
CA PHE A 24 8.10 -6.35 -4.55
C PHE A 24 9.41 -5.56 -4.61
N GLN A 25 10.45 -6.15 -5.18
CA GLN A 25 11.71 -5.45 -5.41
C GLN A 25 12.34 -5.93 -6.71
N ARG A 26 12.60 -4.98 -7.60
CA ARG A 26 13.40 -5.18 -8.79
C ARG A 26 14.83 -4.65 -8.55
N PRO A 27 15.89 -5.43 -8.86
CA PRO A 27 17.26 -4.94 -8.75
C PRO A 27 17.45 -3.63 -9.53
N ALA A 28 18.05 -2.64 -8.88
CA ALA A 28 18.34 -1.32 -9.46
C ALA A 28 17.15 -0.64 -10.16
N GLY A 29 15.92 -0.80 -9.63
CA GLY A 29 14.72 -0.25 -10.24
C GLY A 29 13.61 0.00 -9.24
N LEU A 30 12.40 -0.44 -9.57
CA LEU A 30 11.20 -0.25 -8.76
C LEU A 30 11.22 -1.14 -7.51
N THR A 31 10.97 -0.52 -6.37
CA THR A 31 10.69 -1.20 -5.10
C THR A 31 9.31 -0.81 -4.62
N VAL A 32 8.53 -1.78 -4.15
CA VAL A 32 7.23 -1.57 -3.51
C VAL A 32 7.31 -2.12 -2.09
N SER A 33 7.20 -1.25 -1.10
CA SER A 33 7.13 -1.61 0.32
C SER A 33 5.71 -1.48 0.84
N PHE A 34 5.28 -2.42 1.67
CA PHE A 34 3.98 -2.41 2.31
C PHE A 34 4.14 -2.15 3.81
N ALA A 35 3.39 -1.19 4.32
CA ALA A 35 3.19 -0.97 5.75
C ALA A 35 1.73 -1.27 6.11
N CYS A 36 1.50 -2.11 7.10
CA CYS A 36 0.14 -2.49 7.49
C CYS A 36 -0.28 -1.79 8.79
N SER A 37 -1.56 -1.50 8.94
CA SER A 37 -2.15 -1.08 10.19
C SER A 37 -3.60 -1.53 10.37
N LYS A 38 -4.06 -1.61 11.63
CA LYS A 38 -5.48 -1.79 11.97
C LYS A 38 -6.08 -0.43 12.33
N PRO A 39 -6.83 0.21 11.41
CA PRO A 39 -7.31 1.57 11.63
C PRO A 39 -8.45 1.67 12.67
N VAL A 40 -9.15 0.57 12.93
CA VAL A 40 -10.31 0.54 13.83
C VAL A 40 -10.01 -0.37 15.02
N PRO A 41 -9.84 0.19 16.24
CA PRO A 41 -9.74 -0.59 17.46
C PRO A 41 -10.98 -1.50 17.62
N GLY A 42 -10.75 -2.78 17.89
CA GLY A 42 -11.84 -3.76 18.06
C GLY A 42 -12.41 -4.36 16.76
N ASN A 43 -12.01 -3.89 15.58
CA ASN A 43 -12.32 -4.54 14.31
C ASN A 43 -11.06 -5.10 13.65
N PRO A 44 -10.66 -6.34 13.97
CA PRO A 44 -9.49 -6.95 13.38
C PRO A 44 -9.71 -7.36 11.91
N ALA A 45 -10.94 -7.37 11.41
CA ALA A 45 -11.21 -7.76 10.02
C ALA A 45 -10.68 -6.74 9.00
N VAL A 46 -10.54 -5.47 9.39
CA VAL A 46 -10.09 -4.41 8.48
C VAL A 46 -8.61 -4.13 8.67
N THR A 47 -7.85 -4.25 7.58
CA THR A 47 -6.44 -3.90 7.49
C THR A 47 -6.27 -2.78 6.48
N MET A 48 -5.57 -1.70 6.87
CA MET A 48 -5.07 -0.70 5.95
C MET A 48 -3.64 -1.06 5.56
N VAL A 49 -3.37 -1.21 4.26
CA VAL A 49 -2.04 -1.44 3.71
C VAL A 49 -1.63 -0.18 2.95
N THR A 50 -0.55 0.46 3.37
CA THR A 50 0.08 1.57 2.66
C THR A 50 1.20 1.01 1.80
N ALA A 51 1.01 1.03 0.49
CA ALA A 51 2.03 0.69 -0.49
C ALA A 51 2.85 1.94 -0.83
N THR A 52 4.17 1.87 -0.66
CA THR A 52 5.10 2.92 -1.04
C THR A 52 6.00 2.42 -2.16
N CYS A 53 5.94 3.08 -3.30
CA CYS A 53 6.73 2.79 -4.48
C CYS A 53 7.91 3.77 -4.57
N THR A 54 9.11 3.25 -4.78
CA THR A 54 10.34 4.04 -4.96
C THR A 54 11.14 3.52 -6.15
N ASN A 55 11.96 4.38 -6.75
CA ASN A 55 12.77 4.02 -7.90
C ASN A 55 14.26 4.23 -7.58
N ALA A 56 15.00 3.15 -7.34
CA ALA A 56 16.44 3.22 -7.12
C ALA A 56 17.24 3.27 -8.44
N GLY A 57 16.57 3.12 -9.59
CA GLY A 57 17.21 3.11 -10.90
C GLY A 57 17.60 4.51 -11.40
N PRO A 58 18.47 4.57 -12.44
CA PRO A 58 18.93 5.83 -13.02
C PRO A 58 17.93 6.47 -14.00
N LEU A 59 16.91 5.72 -14.43
CA LEU A 59 15.90 6.20 -15.39
C LEU A 59 14.57 6.47 -14.68
N PRO A 60 13.82 7.51 -15.09
CA PRO A 60 12.53 7.80 -14.50
C PRO A 60 11.51 6.72 -14.85
N ILE A 61 10.59 6.47 -13.93
CA ILE A 61 9.42 5.61 -14.14
C ILE A 61 8.21 6.51 -14.36
N ALA A 62 7.44 6.25 -15.42
CA ALA A 62 6.20 6.94 -15.73
C ALA A 62 5.02 5.97 -15.81
N ASP A 63 3.80 6.50 -15.82
CA ASP A 63 2.55 5.73 -15.93
C ASP A 63 2.47 4.53 -14.97
N LEU A 64 2.98 4.71 -13.74
CA LEU A 64 2.95 3.68 -12.72
C LEU A 64 1.50 3.45 -12.27
N VAL A 65 1.04 2.22 -12.46
CA VAL A 65 -0.27 1.73 -12.04
C VAL A 65 -0.07 0.51 -11.16
N LEU A 66 -0.51 0.62 -9.91
CA LEU A 66 -0.59 -0.49 -8.98
C LEU A 66 -2.00 -1.07 -9.04
N GLN A 67 -2.08 -2.39 -9.21
CA GLN A 67 -3.31 -3.14 -9.08
C GLN A 67 -3.07 -4.22 -8.03
N ALA A 68 -4.07 -4.46 -7.19
CA ALA A 68 -4.01 -5.50 -6.18
C ALA A 68 -5.30 -6.32 -6.21
N ALA A 69 -5.15 -7.63 -6.06
CA ALA A 69 -6.24 -8.57 -5.94
C ALA A 69 -6.03 -9.42 -4.68
N VAL A 70 -7.13 -9.75 -4.01
CA VAL A 70 -7.17 -10.64 -2.85
C VAL A 70 -8.07 -11.83 -3.15
N PRO A 71 -7.99 -12.93 -2.39
CA PRO A 71 -8.91 -14.05 -2.51
C PRO A 71 -10.38 -13.60 -2.37
N THR A 72 -11.31 -14.30 -3.02
CA THR A 72 -12.75 -13.96 -3.06
C THR A 72 -13.42 -13.85 -1.69
N VAL A 73 -12.85 -14.49 -0.66
CA VAL A 73 -13.32 -14.40 0.73
C VAL A 73 -12.97 -13.07 1.41
N MET A 74 -12.12 -12.26 0.78
CA MET A 74 -11.71 -10.94 1.24
C MET A 74 -12.19 -9.87 0.26
N GLN A 75 -12.38 -8.66 0.75
CA GLN A 75 -12.68 -7.50 -0.09
C GLN A 75 -11.49 -6.56 -0.09
N LEU A 76 -11.15 -6.01 -1.24
CA LEU A 76 -10.10 -5.02 -1.41
C LEU A 76 -10.67 -3.75 -2.02
N LYS A 77 -10.28 -2.61 -1.44
CA LYS A 77 -10.53 -1.28 -1.98
C LYS A 77 -9.20 -0.55 -2.14
N LEU A 78 -8.85 -0.25 -3.39
CA LEU A 78 -7.69 0.55 -3.73
C LEU A 78 -8.08 2.03 -3.66
N LEU A 79 -7.35 2.84 -2.88
CA LEU A 79 -7.49 4.29 -2.90
C LEU A 79 -6.62 4.88 -4.02
N PRO A 80 -6.92 6.11 -4.47
CA PRO A 80 -6.07 6.81 -5.43
C PRO A 80 -4.62 6.89 -4.96
N ALA A 81 -3.67 6.67 -5.87
CA ALA A 81 -2.26 6.89 -5.60
C ALA A 81 -1.94 8.38 -5.48
N SER A 82 -0.89 8.72 -4.73
CA SER A 82 -0.39 10.10 -4.63
C SER A 82 0.19 10.64 -5.93
N GLY A 83 0.50 9.76 -6.88
CA GLY A 83 1.06 10.08 -8.19
C GLY A 83 1.28 8.83 -9.03
N THR A 84 1.80 9.02 -10.24
CA THR A 84 2.04 7.94 -11.22
C THR A 84 3.43 8.01 -11.85
N ALA A 85 4.30 8.92 -11.41
CA ALA A 85 5.67 9.04 -11.88
C ALA A 85 6.68 9.02 -10.72
N LEU A 86 7.78 8.29 -10.91
CA LEU A 86 8.91 8.26 -9.97
C LEU A 86 10.17 8.81 -10.64
N ALA A 87 10.74 9.84 -10.03
CA ALA A 87 12.07 10.34 -10.33
C ALA A 87 13.15 9.26 -10.09
N PRO A 88 14.28 9.32 -10.81
CA PRO A 88 15.43 8.46 -10.59
C PRO A 88 16.05 8.56 -9.19
N HIS A 89 16.92 7.60 -8.86
CA HIS A 89 17.80 7.66 -7.69
C HIS A 89 17.10 7.90 -6.33
N GLY A 90 15.87 7.43 -6.19
CA GLY A 90 15.09 7.52 -4.96
C GLY A 90 14.62 8.93 -4.62
N GLN A 91 14.65 9.87 -5.57
CA GLN A 91 14.30 11.28 -5.31
C GLN A 91 12.80 11.53 -5.11
N SER A 92 11.96 10.51 -5.35
CA SER A 92 10.52 10.60 -5.15
C SER A 92 9.94 9.26 -4.70
N GLN A 93 8.75 9.33 -4.12
CA GLN A 93 7.97 8.16 -3.75
C GLN A 93 6.51 8.37 -4.10
N ILE A 94 5.82 7.28 -4.43
CA ILE A 94 4.37 7.25 -4.60
C ILE A 94 3.80 6.43 -3.45
N SER A 95 2.82 6.96 -2.75
CA SER A 95 2.06 6.23 -1.75
C SER A 95 0.67 5.90 -2.28
N GLN A 96 0.21 4.69 -1.96
CA GLN A 96 -1.13 4.24 -2.31
C GLN A 96 -1.71 3.40 -1.17
N GLN A 97 -2.89 3.79 -0.70
CA GLN A 97 -3.57 3.06 0.35
C GLN A 97 -4.47 1.97 -0.23
N ILE A 98 -4.47 0.82 0.44
CA ILE A 98 -5.23 -0.37 0.09
C ILE A 98 -5.95 -0.82 1.34
N GLN A 99 -7.26 -0.70 1.35
CA GLN A 99 -8.08 -1.21 2.45
C GLN A 99 -8.49 -2.64 2.13
N VAL A 100 -8.17 -3.56 3.03
CA VAL A 100 -8.55 -4.98 2.93
C VAL A 100 -9.51 -5.30 4.07
N SER A 101 -10.62 -5.93 3.74
CA SER A 101 -11.56 -6.51 4.70
C SER A 101 -11.50 -8.03 4.61
N ASN A 102 -11.08 -8.68 5.69
CA ASN A 102 -10.95 -10.13 5.80
C ASN A 102 -12.01 -10.66 6.79
N SER A 103 -13.11 -11.21 6.26
CA SER A 103 -14.17 -11.81 7.08
C SER A 103 -13.72 -13.10 7.80
N MET A 104 -12.62 -13.71 7.35
CA MET A 104 -12.02 -14.92 7.90
C MET A 104 -10.72 -14.61 8.66
N HIS A 105 -10.64 -13.43 9.28
CA HIS A 105 -9.47 -12.99 10.04
C HIS A 105 -9.08 -14.03 11.11
N GLY A 106 -7.79 -14.38 11.18
CA GLY A 106 -7.26 -15.42 12.07
C GLY A 106 -7.44 -16.86 11.58
N GLN A 107 -8.24 -17.10 10.53
CA GLN A 107 -8.41 -18.43 9.93
C GLN A 107 -7.66 -18.57 8.60
N LYS A 108 -7.71 -17.52 7.77
CA LYS A 108 -6.97 -17.46 6.50
C LYS A 108 -5.98 -16.29 6.50
N PRO A 109 -4.69 -16.53 6.22
CA PRO A 109 -3.72 -15.46 6.11
C PRO A 109 -4.08 -14.56 4.93
N LEU A 110 -3.76 -13.27 5.05
CA LEU A 110 -3.85 -12.34 3.94
C LEU A 110 -2.81 -12.73 2.88
N VAL A 111 -3.30 -12.97 1.66
CA VAL A 111 -2.47 -13.10 0.47
C VAL A 111 -2.96 -12.06 -0.52
N MET A 112 -2.03 -11.33 -1.14
CA MET A 112 -2.35 -10.28 -2.10
C MET A 112 -1.55 -10.52 -3.37
N ARG A 113 -2.23 -10.54 -4.52
CA ARG A 113 -1.57 -10.54 -5.83
C ARG A 113 -1.45 -9.10 -6.28
N LEU A 114 -0.21 -8.65 -6.42
CA LEU A 114 0.15 -7.33 -6.92
C LEU A 114 0.42 -7.43 -8.42
N LYS A 115 -0.10 -6.48 -9.19
CA LYS A 115 0.24 -6.27 -10.59
C LYS A 115 0.66 -4.82 -10.75
N ILE A 116 1.83 -4.63 -11.33
CA ILE A 116 2.49 -3.33 -11.43
C ILE A 116 2.75 -3.09 -12.91
N ALA A 117 2.12 -2.08 -13.49
CA ALA A 117 2.41 -1.64 -14.84
C ALA A 117 3.09 -0.28 -14.81
N TYR A 118 4.12 -0.07 -15.62
CA TYR A 118 4.83 1.20 -15.67
C TYR A 118 5.64 1.33 -16.96
N LYS A 119 6.17 2.52 -17.24
CA LYS A 119 7.05 2.78 -18.39
C LYS A 119 8.42 3.28 -17.94
N VAL A 120 9.47 2.81 -18.59
CA VAL A 120 10.84 3.33 -18.45
C VAL A 120 11.36 3.67 -19.83
N ASN A 121 11.78 4.92 -20.03
CA ASN A 121 12.27 5.40 -21.33
C ASN A 121 11.32 5.11 -22.50
N GLY A 122 10.01 5.24 -22.28
CA GLY A 122 8.96 4.97 -23.27
C GLY A 122 8.60 3.48 -23.46
N VAL A 123 9.36 2.56 -22.89
CA VAL A 123 9.08 1.11 -22.96
C VAL A 123 8.15 0.70 -21.83
N ALA A 124 7.07 0.00 -22.15
CA ALA A 124 6.12 -0.52 -21.17
C ALA A 124 6.63 -1.80 -20.52
N HIS A 125 6.50 -1.87 -19.19
CA HIS A 125 6.83 -2.99 -18.34
C HIS A 125 5.61 -3.38 -17.50
N ALA A 126 5.45 -4.68 -17.25
CA ALA A 126 4.42 -5.20 -16.39
C ALA A 126 4.99 -6.32 -15.52
N GLU A 127 4.80 -6.21 -14.21
CA GLU A 127 5.28 -7.15 -13.22
C GLU A 127 4.11 -7.68 -12.40
N GLU A 128 4.21 -8.94 -11.99
CA GLU A 128 3.23 -9.56 -11.11
C GLU A 128 3.97 -10.20 -9.92
N ALA A 129 3.47 -9.96 -8.72
CA ALA A 129 4.06 -10.47 -7.48
C ALA A 129 2.96 -11.03 -6.58
N THR A 130 3.23 -12.15 -5.93
CA THR A 130 2.36 -12.68 -4.89
C THR A 130 2.95 -12.34 -3.53
N VAL A 131 2.23 -11.52 -2.77
CA VAL A 131 2.60 -11.09 -1.43
C VAL A 131 1.87 -11.99 -0.43
N ASN A 132 2.62 -12.89 0.19
CA ASN A 132 2.16 -13.78 1.27
C ASN A 132 2.98 -13.62 2.55
N THR A 133 3.85 -12.60 2.59
CA THR A 133 4.78 -12.27 3.68
C THR A 133 4.19 -11.27 4.67
N PHE A 134 2.86 -11.14 4.72
CA PHE A 134 2.19 -10.26 5.67
C PHE A 134 2.51 -10.67 7.11
N PRO A 135 2.75 -9.70 8.01
CA PRO A 135 3.09 -10.01 9.39
C PRO A 135 1.92 -10.68 10.14
N PRO A 136 2.21 -11.52 11.16
CA PRO A 136 1.17 -12.15 11.97
C PRO A 136 0.25 -11.10 12.62
N GLY A 137 -1.06 -11.29 12.53
CA GLY A 137 -2.06 -10.38 13.09
C GLY A 137 -2.61 -9.33 12.12
N VAL A 138 -2.15 -9.34 10.86
CA VAL A 138 -2.76 -8.63 9.74
C VAL A 138 -3.97 -9.38 9.19
#